data_AF-A4EFD2-F1
#
_entry.id   AF-A4EFD2-F1
#
_cell.length_a   1.000
_cell.length_b   1.000
_cell.length_c   1.000
_cell.angle_alpha   90.00
_cell.angle_beta   90.00
_cell.angle_gamma   90.00
#
_symmetry.space_group_name_H-M   'P 1'
#
loop_
_entity.id
_entity.type
_entity.pdbx_description
1 polymer ?
#
loop_
_entity_poly.entity_id
_entity_poly.type
_entity_poly.pdbx_seq_one_letter_code
_entity_poly.pdbx_strand_id
1 'polypeptide(L)'
;MKIWLRMLTAVILGAAGILTLMSHDAAVVATRPESPLIPTDETTPETIALRGCIEGIDPLSGNDLSTLKQIAACDTYVLVAEDKINATYSRALYLFHQGITDAHRDQAYRDFTYVIDAKEDAAPAYANRALLNLRQRNAPFEALADISAAIELRNETPRANYYERRAAIFLILAWQTKDEAQVYQALEDIETVRTLDPGSHAIKQLETTASDVLRQLHLDAGQDIQEG
;
A
#
# COMPACT_ATOMS: atom_id res chain seq x y z
N MET A 1 -41.86 -3.53 3.57
CA MET A 1 -42.27 -3.58 2.15
C MET A 1 -41.82 -4.91 1.56
N LYS A 2 -42.74 -5.68 0.97
CA LYS A 2 -42.45 -6.86 0.13
C LYS A 2 -42.68 -6.45 -1.34
N ILE A 3 -42.20 -7.08 -2.40
CA ILE A 3 -41.36 -8.29 -2.62
C ILE A 3 -40.38 -7.92 -3.78
N TRP A 4 -39.29 -8.63 -4.12
CA TRP A 4 -39.25 -9.97 -4.75
C TRP A 4 -37.83 -10.55 -4.76
N LEU A 5 -37.75 -11.87 -4.60
CA LEU A 5 -36.57 -12.71 -4.72
C LEU A 5 -36.75 -13.61 -5.96
N ARG A 6 -35.68 -13.81 -6.76
CA ARG A 6 -35.44 -14.92 -7.71
C ARG A 6 -36.60 -15.42 -8.61
N MET A 7 -36.48 -15.17 -9.90
CA MET A 7 -36.72 -16.13 -11.01
C MET A 7 -35.66 -15.83 -12.10
N LEU A 8 -35.19 -16.74 -12.96
CA LEU A 8 -35.78 -17.99 -13.47
C LEU A 8 -34.88 -19.22 -13.29
N THR A 9 -35.52 -20.38 -13.15
CA THR A 9 -35.01 -21.70 -13.56
C THR A 9 -36.13 -22.51 -14.20
N ALA A 10 -35.96 -22.91 -15.46
CA ALA A 10 -36.72 -23.97 -16.14
C ALA A 10 -35.80 -24.61 -17.22
N VAL A 11 -35.52 -25.93 -17.31
CA VAL A 11 -36.40 -27.13 -17.41
C VAL A 11 -36.97 -27.24 -18.85
N ILE A 12 -36.80 -28.30 -19.66
CA ILE A 12 -36.21 -29.65 -19.49
C ILE A 12 -35.89 -30.33 -20.88
N LEU A 13 -35.20 -31.51 -20.90
CA LEU A 13 -34.93 -32.55 -21.96
C LEU A 13 -35.47 -32.38 -23.42
N GLY A 14 -34.87 -32.96 -24.49
CA GLY A 14 -33.69 -33.84 -24.66
C GLY A 14 -33.75 -34.70 -25.96
N ALA A 15 -32.72 -35.55 -26.21
CA ALA A 15 -32.60 -36.70 -27.16
C ALA A 15 -31.73 -36.61 -28.46
N ALA A 16 -30.62 -37.38 -28.43
CA ALA A 16 -29.99 -38.25 -29.46
C ALA A 16 -29.58 -37.75 -30.88
N GLY A 17 -28.30 -38.00 -31.27
CA GLY A 17 -27.88 -37.86 -32.69
C GLY A 17 -26.37 -37.94 -33.06
N ILE A 18 -25.67 -39.04 -32.77
CA ILE A 18 -24.52 -39.63 -33.51
C ILE A 18 -23.32 -38.73 -33.98
N LEU A 19 -22.20 -38.87 -33.26
CA LEU A 19 -20.81 -39.20 -33.72
C LEU A 19 -20.16 -38.54 -34.96
N THR A 20 -19.07 -37.79 -34.73
CA THR A 20 -17.82 -37.85 -35.52
C THR A 20 -16.59 -37.44 -34.69
N LEU A 21 -15.41 -38.03 -34.97
CA LEU A 21 -14.16 -37.79 -34.23
C LEU A 21 -13.32 -36.66 -34.84
N MET A 22 -12.71 -35.82 -34.00
CA MET A 22 -11.36 -35.21 -34.12
C MET A 22 -10.93 -34.80 -32.68
N SER A 23 -10.07 -35.55 -31.97
CA SER A 23 -8.59 -35.53 -31.98
C SER A 23 -7.95 -34.22 -31.47
N HIS A 24 -7.21 -34.30 -30.34
CA HIS A 24 -6.04 -33.49 -29.92
C HIS A 24 -6.14 -31.93 -29.99
N ASP A 25 -5.73 -31.13 -29.00
CA ASP A 25 -4.78 -31.35 -27.91
C ASP A 25 -4.98 -30.39 -26.71
N ALA A 26 -4.33 -30.74 -25.59
CA ALA A 26 -3.90 -29.90 -24.45
C ALA A 26 -4.66 -28.59 -24.13
N ALA A 27 -5.33 -28.57 -22.97
CA ALA A 27 -5.55 -27.34 -22.22
C ALA A 27 -4.18 -26.78 -21.77
N VAL A 28 -3.83 -25.57 -22.22
CA VAL A 28 -2.65 -24.85 -21.74
C VAL A 28 -2.92 -24.38 -20.32
N VAL A 29 -2.57 -25.22 -19.35
CA VAL A 29 -2.28 -24.76 -17.99
C VAL A 29 -1.07 -23.85 -18.11
N ALA A 30 -1.26 -22.56 -17.87
CA ALA A 30 -0.16 -21.61 -17.77
C ALA A 30 0.64 -21.92 -16.50
N THR A 31 1.61 -22.84 -16.61
CA THR A 31 2.63 -23.01 -15.59
C THR A 31 3.38 -21.68 -15.46
N ARG A 32 3.50 -21.18 -14.22
CA ARG A 32 4.53 -20.17 -13.91
C ARG A 32 5.86 -20.73 -14.47
N PRO A 33 6.68 -19.95 -15.18
CA PRO A 33 8.02 -20.40 -15.49
C PRO A 33 8.70 -20.76 -14.17
N GLU A 34 9.23 -21.98 -14.09
CA GLU A 34 10.04 -22.39 -12.94
C GLU A 34 11.19 -21.39 -12.83
N SER A 35 11.19 -20.60 -11.76
CA SER A 35 12.31 -19.69 -11.50
C SER A 35 13.55 -20.57 -11.36
N PRO A 36 14.60 -20.36 -12.18
CA PRO A 36 15.70 -21.30 -12.26
C PRO A 36 16.33 -21.44 -10.88
N LEU A 37 16.27 -22.65 -10.33
CA LEU A 37 16.90 -23.01 -9.07
C LEU A 37 18.39 -22.69 -9.18
N ILE A 38 18.83 -21.61 -8.52
CA ILE A 38 20.24 -21.22 -8.47
C ILE A 38 21.03 -22.41 -7.90
N PRO A 39 22.19 -22.77 -8.49
CA PRO A 39 23.00 -23.88 -8.02
C PRO A 39 23.30 -23.82 -6.52
N THR A 40 23.35 -24.98 -5.88
CA THR A 40 23.32 -25.15 -4.42
C THR A 40 24.50 -24.56 -3.64
N ASP A 41 25.55 -24.09 -4.33
CA ASP A 41 26.79 -23.57 -3.72
C ASP A 41 26.66 -22.15 -3.12
N GLU A 42 25.66 -21.34 -3.50
CA GLU A 42 25.49 -19.96 -2.98
C GLU A 42 24.39 -19.82 -1.91
N THR A 43 24.12 -20.91 -1.17
CA THR A 43 23.11 -20.96 -0.09
C THR A 43 23.64 -20.39 1.23
N THR A 44 24.12 -19.15 1.22
CA THR A 44 24.51 -18.45 2.46
C THR A 44 23.28 -18.22 3.35
N PRO A 45 23.45 -18.08 4.69
CA PRO A 45 22.35 -17.72 5.58
C PRO A 45 21.65 -16.41 5.18
N GLU A 46 22.39 -15.47 4.59
CA GLU A 46 21.86 -14.21 4.05
C GLU A 46 21.01 -14.43 2.81
N THR A 47 21.49 -15.17 1.80
CA THR A 47 20.69 -15.51 0.60
C THR A 47 19.41 -16.23 0.99
N ILE A 48 19.47 -17.17 1.96
CA ILE A 48 18.29 -17.89 2.44
C ILE A 48 17.28 -16.93 3.08
N ALA A 49 17.74 -16.05 3.97
CA ALA A 49 16.87 -15.12 4.69
C ALA A 49 16.31 -14.00 3.78
N LEU A 50 17.12 -13.48 2.85
CA LEU A 50 16.73 -12.51 1.84
C LEU A 50 15.59 -13.04 0.98
N ARG A 51 15.73 -14.24 0.41
CA ARG A 51 14.70 -14.86 -0.42
C ARG A 51 13.45 -15.19 0.41
N GLY A 52 13.63 -15.71 1.62
CA GLY A 52 12.51 -15.93 2.54
C GLY A 52 11.75 -14.65 2.87
N CYS A 53 12.43 -13.50 3.03
CA CYS A 53 11.80 -12.22 3.35
C CYS A 53 11.17 -11.54 2.12
N ILE A 54 11.94 -11.37 1.04
CA ILE A 54 11.59 -10.55 -0.13
C ILE A 54 10.78 -11.35 -1.15
N GLU A 55 11.24 -12.54 -1.54
CA GLU A 55 10.54 -13.40 -2.49
C GLU A 55 9.36 -14.15 -1.82
N GLY A 56 9.43 -14.34 -0.50
CA GLY A 56 8.38 -15.02 0.27
C GLY A 56 8.34 -16.52 0.06
N ILE A 57 9.45 -17.15 -0.30
CA ILE A 57 9.55 -18.58 -0.59
C ILE A 57 10.59 -19.28 0.29
N ASP A 58 10.40 -20.57 0.52
CA ASP A 58 11.40 -21.46 1.10
C ASP A 58 12.45 -21.82 0.03
N PRO A 59 13.72 -21.40 0.15
CA PRO A 59 14.74 -21.65 -0.86
C PRO A 59 15.09 -23.14 -1.05
N LEU A 60 14.77 -24.00 -0.07
CA LEU A 60 15.06 -25.43 -0.12
C LEU A 60 13.94 -26.23 -0.81
N SER A 61 12.68 -25.81 -0.64
CA SER A 61 11.52 -26.53 -1.20
C SER A 61 10.82 -25.81 -2.36
N GLY A 62 11.18 -24.55 -2.63
CA GLY A 62 10.58 -23.72 -3.69
C GLY A 62 9.14 -23.27 -3.41
N ASN A 63 8.58 -23.61 -2.24
CA ASN A 63 7.19 -23.31 -1.89
C ASN A 63 7.03 -21.92 -1.26
N ASP A 64 5.88 -21.29 -1.52
CA ASP A 64 5.47 -20.05 -0.85
C ASP A 64 5.43 -20.22 0.68
N LEU A 65 5.95 -19.24 1.41
CA LEU A 65 5.91 -19.17 2.86
C LEU A 65 4.55 -18.65 3.35
N SER A 66 4.11 -19.14 4.51
CA SER A 66 3.04 -18.46 5.24
C SER A 66 3.54 -17.13 5.81
N THR A 67 2.64 -16.17 6.03
CA THR A 67 2.97 -14.84 6.58
C THR A 67 3.88 -14.90 7.80
N LEU A 68 3.60 -15.81 8.76
CA LEU A 68 4.43 -15.97 9.96
C LEU A 68 5.86 -16.47 9.66
N LYS A 69 6.03 -17.36 8.67
CA LYS A 69 7.35 -17.81 8.23
C LYS A 69 8.11 -16.70 7.49
N GLN A 70 7.42 -15.89 6.69
CA GLN A 70 8.03 -14.75 5.99
C GLN A 70 8.44 -13.63 6.96
N ILE A 71 7.65 -13.36 8.01
CA ILE A 71 8.06 -12.47 9.11
C ILE A 71 9.36 -12.98 9.76
N ALA A 72 9.41 -14.27 10.13
CA ALA A 72 10.60 -14.87 10.73
C ALA A 72 11.81 -14.86 9.79
N ALA A 73 11.61 -14.99 8.47
CA ALA A 73 12.65 -14.82 7.47
C ALA A 73 13.16 -13.37 7.41
N CYS A 74 12.26 -12.37 7.47
CA CYS A 74 12.67 -10.96 7.55
C CYS A 74 13.41 -10.61 8.84
N ASP A 75 13.00 -11.16 9.99
CA ASP A 75 13.76 -11.01 11.24
C ASP A 75 15.16 -11.65 11.12
N THR A 76 15.25 -12.83 10.51
CA THR A 76 16.53 -13.48 10.22
C THR A 76 17.38 -12.64 9.28
N TYR A 77 16.78 -12.05 8.23
CA TYR A 77 17.49 -11.24 7.23
C TYR A 77 18.12 -10.01 7.87
N VAL A 78 17.38 -9.27 8.72
CA VAL A 78 17.93 -8.15 9.51
C VAL A 78 19.10 -8.60 10.40
N LEU A 79 19.08 -9.80 10.97
CA LEU A 79 20.17 -10.32 11.79
C LEU A 79 21.42 -10.69 10.98
N VAL A 80 21.28 -11.30 9.80
CA VAL A 80 22.42 -11.84 9.04
C VAL A 80 22.97 -10.92 7.95
N ALA A 81 22.18 -9.99 7.40
CA ALA A 81 22.58 -9.19 6.24
C ALA A 81 23.81 -8.31 6.49
N GLU A 82 24.66 -8.11 5.49
CA GLU A 82 25.71 -7.09 5.57
C GLU A 82 25.07 -5.68 5.52
N ASP A 83 24.17 -5.47 4.56
CA ASP A 83 23.37 -4.24 4.44
C ASP A 83 22.18 -4.26 5.41
N LYS A 84 22.43 -3.74 6.62
CA LYS A 84 21.40 -3.58 7.66
C LYS A 84 20.31 -2.58 7.28
N ILE A 85 20.58 -1.61 6.41
CA ILE A 85 19.61 -0.55 6.07
C ILE A 85 18.55 -1.13 5.13
N ASN A 86 18.96 -1.75 4.02
CA ASN A 86 18.02 -2.37 3.09
C ASN A 86 17.32 -3.60 3.67
N ALA A 87 17.99 -4.40 4.52
CA ALA A 87 17.32 -5.49 5.24
C ALA A 87 16.25 -4.98 6.21
N THR A 88 16.54 -3.91 6.97
CA THR A 88 15.57 -3.29 7.89
C THR A 88 14.42 -2.64 7.14
N TYR A 89 14.69 -1.94 6.04
CA TYR A 89 13.66 -1.37 5.16
C TYR A 89 12.75 -2.46 4.55
N SER A 90 13.32 -3.59 4.13
CA SER A 90 12.57 -4.73 3.60
C SER A 90 11.62 -5.34 4.64
N ARG A 91 12.10 -5.51 5.88
CA ARG A 91 11.23 -5.92 7.01
C ARG A 91 10.16 -4.87 7.30
N ALA A 92 10.50 -3.59 7.30
CA ALA A 92 9.56 -2.49 7.53
C ALA A 92 8.40 -2.52 6.54
N LEU A 93 8.69 -2.65 5.25
CA LEU A 93 7.70 -2.79 4.18
C LEU A 93 6.83 -4.03 4.38
N TYR A 94 7.44 -5.19 4.66
CA TYR A 94 6.68 -6.42 4.84
C TYR A 94 5.72 -6.32 6.03
N LEU A 95 6.19 -5.85 7.18
CA LEU A 95 5.38 -5.65 8.38
C LEU A 95 4.32 -4.54 8.21
N PHE A 96 4.61 -3.50 7.42
CA PHE A 96 3.63 -2.47 7.09
C PHE A 96 2.45 -3.02 6.26
N HIS A 97 2.72 -3.90 5.29
CA HIS A 97 1.70 -4.46 4.41
C HIS A 97 1.00 -5.70 4.97
N GLN A 98 1.72 -6.58 5.67
CA GLN A 98 1.26 -7.91 6.10
C GLN A 98 1.23 -8.09 7.63
N GLY A 99 1.57 -7.05 8.39
CA GLY A 99 1.60 -7.08 9.85
C GLY A 99 0.22 -7.21 10.48
N ILE A 100 -0.08 -8.40 10.99
CA ILE A 100 -1.38 -8.75 11.58
C ILE A 100 -1.59 -8.28 13.04
N THR A 101 -0.59 -7.69 13.70
CA THR A 101 -0.65 -7.25 15.10
C THR A 101 -0.17 -5.81 15.25
N ASP A 102 -0.51 -5.15 16.36
CA ASP A 102 0.01 -3.81 16.66
C ASP A 102 1.53 -3.85 16.91
N ALA A 103 2.06 -4.92 17.51
CA ALA A 103 3.50 -5.13 17.63
C ALA A 103 4.23 -5.16 16.27
N HIS A 104 3.62 -5.72 15.22
CA HIS A 104 4.18 -5.66 13.86
C HIS A 104 4.15 -4.23 13.29
N ARG A 105 3.07 -3.47 13.54
CA ARG A 105 2.94 -2.06 13.12
C ARG A 105 3.95 -1.16 13.82
N ASP A 106 4.14 -1.36 15.12
CA ASP A 106 5.15 -0.67 15.92
C ASP A 106 6.57 -1.03 15.49
N GLN A 107 6.82 -2.29 15.11
CA GLN A 107 8.11 -2.69 14.58
C GLN A 107 8.38 -2.07 13.21
N ALA A 108 7.39 -2.05 12.31
CA ALA A 108 7.50 -1.33 11.03
C ALA A 108 7.81 0.17 11.24
N TYR A 109 7.18 0.81 12.23
CA TYR A 109 7.46 2.20 12.59
C TYR A 109 8.90 2.40 13.06
N ARG A 110 9.40 1.51 13.93
CA ARG A 110 10.80 1.52 14.39
C ARG A 110 11.78 1.29 13.24
N ASP A 111 11.49 0.34 12.36
CA ASP A 111 12.34 0.00 11.23
C ASP A 111 12.42 1.14 10.20
N PHE A 112 11.30 1.80 9.85
CA PHE A 112 11.35 3.00 9.01
C PHE A 112 12.10 4.15 9.70
N THR A 113 11.98 4.29 11.02
CA THR A 113 12.73 5.30 11.77
C THR A 113 14.23 5.05 11.73
N TYR A 114 14.67 3.80 11.87
CA TYR A 114 16.08 3.41 11.71
C TYR A 114 16.63 3.76 10.32
N VAL A 115 15.87 3.47 9.25
CA VAL A 115 16.26 3.80 7.86
C VAL A 115 16.35 5.31 7.66
N ILE A 116 15.41 6.08 8.23
CA ILE A 116 15.42 7.55 8.20
C ILE A 116 16.66 8.11 8.92
N ASP A 117 16.97 7.60 10.11
CA ASP A 117 18.11 8.04 10.91
C ASP A 117 19.47 7.72 10.24
N ALA A 118 19.53 6.65 9.44
CA ALA A 118 20.68 6.30 8.61
C ALA A 118 20.86 7.22 7.38
N LYS A 119 19.82 7.98 6.99
CA LYS A 119 19.79 8.98 5.90
C LYS A 119 20.02 8.46 4.47
N GLU A 120 20.21 7.16 4.28
CA GLU A 120 20.34 6.54 2.96
C GLU A 120 18.96 6.27 2.35
N ASP A 121 18.71 6.80 1.14
CA ASP A 121 17.43 6.85 0.42
C ASP A 121 16.17 6.86 1.33
N ALA A 122 16.12 7.81 2.27
CA ALA A 122 15.10 7.83 3.30
C ALA A 122 13.68 8.18 2.79
N ALA A 123 13.51 8.69 1.56
CA ALA A 123 12.24 9.22 1.09
C ALA A 123 11.09 8.17 1.07
N PRO A 124 11.28 6.93 0.60
CA PRO A 124 10.29 5.87 0.73
C PRO A 124 10.00 5.49 2.20
N ALA A 125 10.99 5.53 3.10
CA ALA A 125 10.79 5.26 4.52
C ALA A 125 9.93 6.34 5.19
N TYR A 126 10.21 7.62 4.92
CA TYR A 126 9.36 8.74 5.32
C TYR A 126 7.92 8.58 4.79
N ALA A 127 7.74 8.34 3.49
CA ALA A 127 6.41 8.21 2.88
C ALA A 127 5.57 7.04 3.44
N ASN A 128 6.22 5.94 3.86
CA ASN A 128 5.53 4.83 4.51
C ASN A 128 5.28 5.07 6.01
N ARG A 129 6.21 5.73 6.72
CA ARG A 129 6.01 6.11 8.13
C ARG A 129 4.87 7.13 8.28
N ALA A 130 4.70 8.04 7.32
CA ALA A 130 3.54 8.92 7.24
C ALA A 130 2.20 8.16 7.25
N LEU A 131 2.10 7.02 6.56
CA LEU A 131 0.89 6.20 6.52
C LEU A 131 0.64 5.45 7.84
N LEU A 132 1.70 5.03 8.54
CA LEU A 132 1.58 4.47 9.89
C LEU A 132 1.11 5.53 10.89
N ASN A 133 1.68 6.73 10.83
CA ASN A 133 1.24 7.88 11.61
C ASN A 133 -0.25 8.16 11.39
N LEU A 134 -0.68 8.24 10.13
CA LEU A 134 -2.07 8.52 9.78
C LEU A 134 -3.04 7.38 10.18
N ARG A 135 -2.75 6.14 9.79
CA ARG A 135 -3.71 5.02 9.88
C ARG A 135 -3.70 4.27 11.21
N GLN A 136 -2.58 4.24 11.92
CA GLN A 136 -2.39 3.40 13.11
C GLN A 136 -2.17 4.22 14.37
N ARG A 137 -1.65 5.45 14.26
CA ARG A 137 -1.33 6.31 15.40
C ARG A 137 -2.26 7.53 15.55
N ASN A 138 -3.15 7.75 14.58
CA ASN A 138 -4.02 8.94 14.50
C ASN A 138 -3.23 10.26 14.68
N ALA A 139 -2.09 10.34 14.00
CA ALA A 139 -1.07 11.38 14.15
C ALA A 139 -0.88 12.14 12.81
N PRO A 140 -1.87 12.96 12.39
CA PRO A 140 -1.88 13.54 11.04
C PRO A 140 -0.85 14.66 10.84
N PHE A 141 -0.44 15.38 11.90
CA PHE A 141 0.63 16.37 11.81
C PHE A 141 2.00 15.71 11.60
N GLU A 142 2.27 14.61 12.31
CA GLU A 142 3.47 13.79 12.13
C GLU A 142 3.45 13.09 10.76
N ALA A 143 2.27 12.68 10.27
CA ALA A 143 2.11 12.20 8.91
C ALA A 143 2.42 13.28 7.86
N LEU A 144 1.96 14.52 8.08
CA LEU A 144 2.24 15.66 7.20
C LEU A 144 3.73 16.00 7.16
N ALA A 145 4.41 15.99 8.30
CA ALA A 145 5.84 16.22 8.40
C ALA A 145 6.63 15.15 7.63
N ASP A 146 6.31 13.86 7.87
CA ASP A 146 6.98 12.75 7.19
C ASP A 146 6.76 12.78 5.66
N ILE A 147 5.53 12.99 5.18
CA ILE A 147 5.28 13.00 3.73
C ILE A 147 5.90 14.23 3.04
N SER A 148 6.00 15.37 3.74
CA SER A 148 6.65 16.56 3.21
C SER A 148 8.16 16.35 3.09
N ALA A 149 8.80 15.73 4.08
CA ALA A 149 10.21 15.34 3.99
C ALA A 149 10.46 14.35 2.83
N ALA A 150 9.55 13.41 2.59
CA ALA A 150 9.64 12.50 1.43
C ALA A 150 9.56 13.23 0.07
N ILE A 151 8.75 14.30 -0.02
CA ILE A 151 8.63 15.14 -1.22
C ILE A 151 9.90 16.00 -1.40
N GLU A 152 10.40 16.63 -0.33
CA GLU A 152 11.63 17.43 -0.36
C GLU A 152 12.84 16.61 -0.83
N LEU A 153 13.03 15.41 -0.29
CA LEU A 153 14.10 14.48 -0.68
C LEU A 153 13.96 13.93 -2.11
N ARG A 154 12.81 14.14 -2.77
CA ARG A 154 12.55 13.70 -4.16
C ARG A 154 12.12 14.87 -5.06
N ASN A 155 12.50 16.10 -4.72
CA ASN A 155 12.19 17.30 -5.50
C ASN A 155 12.67 17.22 -6.97
N GLU A 156 13.82 16.60 -7.24
CA GLU A 156 14.37 16.36 -8.59
C GLU A 156 13.73 15.14 -9.28
N THR A 157 13.07 14.25 -8.53
CA THR A 157 12.35 13.07 -9.07
C THR A 157 10.96 12.91 -8.45
N PRO A 158 10.05 13.89 -8.66
CA PRO A 158 8.75 13.93 -7.97
C PRO A 158 7.91 12.69 -8.25
N ARG A 159 7.18 12.20 -7.23
CA ARG A 159 6.28 11.04 -7.35
C ARG A 159 4.85 11.46 -7.04
N ALA A 160 3.95 11.28 -8.00
CA ALA A 160 2.52 11.61 -7.85
C ALA A 160 1.93 11.07 -6.54
N ASN A 161 2.22 9.80 -6.22
CA ASN A 161 1.72 9.13 -5.02
C ASN A 161 2.21 9.73 -3.68
N TYR A 162 3.18 10.64 -3.65
CA TYR A 162 3.53 11.39 -2.44
C TYR A 162 2.60 12.60 -2.26
N TYR A 163 2.31 13.33 -3.33
CA TYR A 163 1.34 14.43 -3.35
C TYR A 163 -0.09 13.92 -3.10
N GLU A 164 -0.48 12.75 -3.65
CA GLU A 164 -1.76 12.09 -3.32
C GLU A 164 -1.94 11.86 -1.81
N ARG A 165 -0.87 11.37 -1.15
CA ARG A 165 -0.87 11.11 0.29
C ARG A 165 -0.93 12.41 1.09
N ARG A 166 -0.17 13.43 0.67
CA ARG A 166 -0.15 14.72 1.35
C ARG A 166 -1.47 15.48 1.20
N ALA A 167 -2.09 15.47 0.01
CA ALA A 167 -3.46 15.96 -0.20
C ALA A 167 -4.47 15.28 0.73
N ALA A 168 -4.42 13.95 0.85
CA ALA A 168 -5.31 13.22 1.76
C ALA A 168 -5.09 13.61 3.25
N ILE A 169 -3.84 13.84 3.66
CA ILE A 169 -3.50 14.30 5.02
C ILE A 169 -4.00 15.72 5.26
N PHE A 170 -3.79 16.63 4.30
CA PHE A 170 -4.31 18.00 4.35
C PHE A 170 -5.84 18.03 4.48
N LEU A 171 -6.58 17.18 3.76
CA LEU A 171 -8.04 17.10 3.89
C LEU A 171 -8.51 16.57 5.27
N ILE A 172 -7.74 15.68 5.89
CA ILE A 172 -7.99 15.20 7.26
C ILE A 172 -7.72 16.32 8.27
N LEU A 173 -6.62 17.06 8.10
CA LEU A 173 -6.29 18.21 8.94
C LEU A 173 -7.35 19.32 8.80
N ALA A 174 -7.74 19.68 7.59
CA ALA A 174 -8.81 20.65 7.29
C ALA A 174 -10.09 20.36 8.08
N TRP A 175 -10.52 19.09 8.09
CA TRP A 175 -11.69 18.65 8.86
C TRP A 175 -11.47 18.80 10.37
N GLN A 176 -10.30 18.38 10.88
CA GLN A 176 -10.01 18.37 12.31
C GLN A 176 -9.77 19.75 12.93
N THR A 177 -9.10 20.65 12.21
CA THR A 177 -8.76 22.01 12.67
C THR A 177 -9.80 23.05 12.27
N LYS A 178 -10.76 22.69 11.40
CA LYS A 178 -11.65 23.61 10.68
C LYS A 178 -10.92 24.68 9.85
N ASP A 179 -9.68 24.40 9.43
CA ASP A 179 -8.87 25.32 8.64
C ASP A 179 -9.05 25.10 7.12
N GLU A 180 -9.69 26.07 6.47
CA GLU A 180 -9.91 26.07 5.02
C GLU A 180 -8.60 26.15 4.22
N ALA A 181 -7.52 26.72 4.78
CA ALA A 181 -6.23 26.81 4.11
C ALA A 181 -5.67 25.42 3.76
N GLN A 182 -5.90 24.43 4.63
CA GLN A 182 -5.52 23.04 4.40
C GLN A 182 -6.24 22.45 3.17
N VAL A 183 -7.50 22.84 2.89
CA VAL A 183 -8.23 22.38 1.70
C VAL A 183 -7.56 22.91 0.43
N TYR A 184 -7.10 24.17 0.43
CA TYR A 184 -6.39 24.75 -0.70
C TYR A 184 -5.02 24.11 -0.93
N GLN A 185 -4.28 23.78 0.14
CA GLN A 185 -3.04 23.00 0.03
C GLN A 185 -3.27 21.60 -0.56
N ALA A 186 -4.39 20.95 -0.22
CA ALA A 186 -4.77 19.69 -0.84
C ALA A 186 -5.08 19.84 -2.35
N LEU A 187 -5.74 20.93 -2.76
CA LEU A 187 -6.05 21.21 -4.16
C LEU A 187 -4.79 21.48 -5.00
N GLU A 188 -3.79 22.16 -4.44
CA GLU A 188 -2.47 22.35 -5.07
C GLU A 188 -1.73 21.02 -5.27
N ASP A 189 -1.74 20.15 -4.25
CA ASP A 189 -1.19 18.80 -4.36
C ASP A 189 -1.94 17.98 -5.42
N ILE A 190 -3.27 18.07 -5.52
CA ILE A 190 -4.08 17.39 -6.54
C ILE A 190 -3.72 17.87 -7.96
N GLU A 191 -3.42 19.15 -8.17
CA GLU A 191 -2.93 19.65 -9.47
C GLU A 191 -1.52 19.11 -9.80
N THR A 192 -0.68 19.00 -8.78
CA THR A 192 0.64 18.36 -8.93
C THR A 192 0.50 16.88 -9.28
N VAL A 193 -0.44 16.15 -8.66
CA VAL A 193 -0.79 14.76 -9.04
C VAL A 193 -1.26 14.70 -10.49
N ARG A 194 -2.18 15.57 -10.92
CA ARG A 194 -2.69 15.59 -12.30
C ARG A 194 -1.60 15.87 -13.34
N THR A 195 -0.59 16.66 -12.96
CA THR A 195 0.58 16.95 -13.82
C THR A 195 1.54 15.76 -13.92
N LEU A 196 1.77 15.04 -12.81
CA LEU A 196 2.71 13.92 -12.74
C LEU A 196 2.12 12.57 -13.20
N ASP A 197 0.84 12.34 -12.91
CA ASP A 197 0.06 11.18 -13.35
C ASP A 197 -1.40 11.60 -13.66
N PRO A 198 -1.68 12.04 -14.91
CA PRO A 198 -3.04 12.34 -15.37
C PRO A 198 -4.00 11.14 -15.32
N GLY A 199 -3.47 9.91 -15.20
CA GLY A 199 -4.24 8.68 -15.08
C GLY A 199 -4.60 8.29 -13.64
N SER A 200 -4.15 9.04 -12.63
CA SER A 200 -4.39 8.70 -11.23
C SER A 200 -5.89 8.68 -10.90
N HIS A 201 -6.34 7.51 -10.45
CA HIS A 201 -7.70 7.28 -9.96
C HIS A 201 -8.00 8.04 -8.65
N ALA A 202 -6.96 8.53 -7.95
CA ALA A 202 -7.11 9.27 -6.70
C ALA A 202 -7.67 10.69 -6.92
N ILE A 203 -7.34 11.35 -8.05
CA ILE A 203 -7.67 12.75 -8.33
C ILE A 203 -9.16 13.04 -8.06
N LYS A 204 -10.05 12.30 -8.73
CA LYS A 204 -11.51 12.49 -8.59
C LYS A 204 -12.01 12.28 -7.16
N GLN A 205 -11.44 11.33 -6.43
CA GLN A 205 -11.82 11.05 -5.05
C GLN A 205 -11.39 12.18 -4.12
N LEU A 206 -10.16 12.69 -4.30
CA LEU A 206 -9.60 13.80 -3.54
C LEU A 206 -10.35 15.12 -3.83
N GLU A 207 -10.66 15.43 -5.09
CA GLU A 207 -11.50 16.58 -5.50
C GLU A 207 -12.89 16.55 -4.85
N THR A 208 -13.53 15.37 -4.85
CA THR A 208 -14.85 15.17 -4.23
C THR A 208 -14.76 15.42 -2.72
N THR A 209 -13.73 14.86 -2.07
CA THR A 209 -13.50 14.99 -0.62
C THR A 209 -13.19 16.44 -0.24
N ALA A 210 -12.37 17.15 -1.03
CA ALA A 210 -12.10 18.58 -0.84
C ALA A 210 -13.38 19.42 -0.94
N SER A 211 -14.22 19.14 -1.94
CA SER A 211 -15.51 19.82 -2.14
C SER A 211 -16.50 19.57 -0.99
N ASP A 212 -16.48 18.37 -0.42
CA ASP A 212 -17.36 17.98 0.70
C ASP A 212 -16.88 18.58 2.03
N VAL A 213 -15.57 18.57 2.32
CA VAL A 213 -14.98 19.22 3.50
C VAL A 213 -15.26 20.73 3.46
N LEU A 214 -14.95 21.40 2.35
CA LEU A 214 -15.18 22.84 2.19
C LEU A 214 -16.64 23.23 2.45
N ARG A 215 -17.58 22.47 1.87
CA ARG A 215 -19.02 22.69 2.07
C ARG A 215 -19.41 22.56 3.53
N GLN A 216 -18.87 21.57 4.26
CA GLN A 216 -19.19 21.38 5.67
C GLN A 216 -18.65 22.53 6.53
N LEU A 217 -17.42 23.00 6.29
CA LEU A 217 -16.84 24.13 7.02
C LEU A 217 -17.68 25.41 6.87
N HIS A 218 -18.21 25.67 5.67
CA HIS A 218 -19.10 26.82 5.43
C HIS A 218 -20.50 26.67 6.05
N LEU A 219 -21.02 25.44 6.15
CA LEU A 219 -22.28 25.17 6.85
C LEU A 219 -22.13 25.37 8.37
N ASP A 220 -21.07 24.83 8.97
CA ASP A 220 -20.76 24.99 10.39
C ASP A 220 -20.63 26.47 10.76
N ALA A 221 -19.83 27.24 10.00
CA ALA A 221 -19.65 28.68 10.23
C ALA A 221 -20.97 29.47 10.08
N GLY A 222 -21.87 29.02 9.21
CA GLY A 222 -23.22 29.59 9.08
C GLY A 222 -24.13 29.31 10.27
N GLN A 223 -23.94 28.18 10.97
CA GLN A 223 -24.69 27.84 12.19
C GLN A 223 -24.17 28.62 13.41
N ASP A 224 -22.85 28.72 13.57
CA ASP A 224 -22.22 29.48 14.67
C ASP A 224 -22.68 30.96 14.70
N ILE A 225 -23.00 31.55 13.54
CA ILE A 225 -23.52 32.93 13.42
C ILE A 225 -25.00 33.06 13.81
N GLN A 226 -25.77 31.96 13.86
CA GLN A 226 -27.20 31.98 14.23
C GLN A 226 -27.47 31.70 15.71
N GLU A 227 -26.48 31.19 16.46
CA GLU A 227 -26.61 30.84 17.89
C GLU A 227 -25.97 31.85 18.86
N GLY A 228 -25.34 32.92 18.36
CA GLY A 228 -24.69 33.99 19.14
C GLY A 228 -25.46 35.30 19.24
#